data_AF-A0A8J7W887-F1
#
_entry.id   AF-A0A8J7W887-F1
#
_cell.length_a   1.000
_cell.length_b   1.000
_cell.length_c   1.000
_cell.angle_alpha   90.00
_cell.angle_beta   90.00
_cell.angle_gamma   90.00
#
_symmetry.space_group_name_H-M   'P 1'
#
loop_
_entity.id
_entity.type
_entity.pdbx_description
1 polymer ?
#
loop_
_entity_poly.entity_id
_entity_poly.type
_entity_poly.pdbx_seq_one_letter_code
_entity_poly.pdbx_strand_id
1 'polypeptide(L)' 'LKADFALIRGSVTDEFGNTLYNEATRNFNPMMATAAEHVIVGACEIVKVGELDPNHVVTSGIFVDAIVGGEKPWQM' A
#
# COMPACT_ATOMS: atom_id res chain seq x y z
N LEU A 1 18.95 2.39 5.54
CA LEU A 1 18.81 3.21 4.32
C LEU A 1 17.66 4.18 4.58
N LYS A 2 17.77 5.42 4.09
CA LYS A 2 16.67 6.39 4.02
C LYS A 2 16.55 6.82 2.55
N ALA A 3 15.35 6.76 2.01
CA ALA A 3 15.03 7.28 0.67
C ALA A 3 14.10 8.48 0.81
N ASP A 4 14.14 9.39 -0.15
CA ASP A 4 13.19 10.52 -0.19
C ASP A 4 11.79 10.04 -0.56
N PHE A 5 11.69 9.06 -1.48
CA PHE A 5 10.44 8.50 -1.97
C PHE A 5 10.44 6.97 -1.98
N ALA A 6 9.30 6.36 -1.64
CA ALA A 6 8.99 4.96 -1.88
C ALA A 6 7.72 4.82 -2.72
N LEU A 7 7.83 4.05 -3.80
CA LEU A 7 6.69 3.63 -4.60
C LEU A 7 6.37 2.20 -4.22
N ILE A 8 5.19 1.98 -3.67
CA ILE A 8 4.72 0.66 -3.23
C ILE A 8 3.46 0.28 -4.00
N ARG A 9 3.24 -1.03 -4.17
CA ARG A 9 2.07 -1.55 -4.88
C ARG A 9 1.13 -2.27 -3.92
N GLY A 10 -0.07 -1.73 -3.73
CA GLY A 10 -1.14 -2.29 -2.91
C GLY A 10 -2.15 -3.08 -3.74
N SER A 11 -2.65 -4.20 -3.22
CA SER A 11 -3.76 -4.92 -3.85
C SER A 11 -5.08 -4.23 -3.53
N VAL A 12 -5.37 -4.05 -2.24
CA VAL A 12 -6.54 -3.32 -1.75
C VAL A 12 -6.04 -2.27 -0.76
N THR A 13 -6.43 -1.03 -0.95
CA THR A 13 -6.02 0.09 -0.10
C THR A 13 -7.24 0.89 0.31
N ASP A 14 -7.37 1.27 1.58
CA ASP A 14 -8.44 2.18 1.98
C ASP A 14 -8.08 3.65 1.69
N GLU A 15 -9.07 4.54 1.70
CA GLU A 15 -8.85 5.99 1.51
C GLU A 15 -7.89 6.63 2.54
N PHE A 16 -7.58 5.95 3.65
CA PHE A 16 -6.61 6.38 4.65
C PHE A 16 -5.18 5.88 4.38
N GLY A 17 -5.01 4.92 3.47
CA GLY A 17 -3.71 4.34 3.09
C GLY A 17 -3.39 2.99 3.72
N ASN A 18 -4.31 2.42 4.52
CA ASN A 18 -4.13 1.05 5.02
C ASN A 18 -4.16 0.09 3.84
N THR A 19 -3.07 -0.65 3.68
CA THR A 19 -2.84 -1.44 2.47
C THR A 19 -2.72 -2.92 2.81
N LEU A 20 -3.46 -3.71 2.04
CA LEU A 20 -3.37 -5.15 1.97
C LEU A 20 -2.67 -5.57 0.67
N TYR A 21 -1.80 -6.59 0.80
CA TYR A 21 -1.07 -7.18 -0.32
C TYR A 21 -1.57 -8.60 -0.57
N ASN A 22 -1.61 -9.00 -1.83
CA ASN A 22 -1.99 -10.36 -2.22
C ASN A 22 -0.73 -11.22 -2.42
N GLU A 23 -0.61 -12.31 -1.66
CA GLU A 23 0.45 -13.31 -1.78
C GLU A 23 1.86 -12.72 -1.96
N ALA A 24 2.49 -12.95 -3.12
CA ALA A 24 3.87 -12.58 -3.43
C ALA A 24 4.07 -11.06 -3.62
N THR A 25 3.00 -10.27 -3.70
CA THR A 25 3.11 -8.79 -3.71
C THR A 25 3.50 -8.23 -2.34
N ARG A 26 3.44 -9.04 -1.27
CA ARG A 26 3.92 -8.68 0.08
C ARG A 26 5.44 -8.86 0.25
N ASN A 27 6.23 -8.47 -0.74
CA ASN A 27 7.68 -8.62 -0.70
C ASN A 27 8.35 -7.46 0.06
N PHE A 28 8.95 -6.51 -0.65
CA PHE A 28 9.65 -5.35 -0.12
C PHE A 28 8.72 -4.16 0.16
N ASN A 29 7.47 -4.17 -0.33
CA ASN A 29 6.54 -3.05 -0.17
C ASN A 29 6.42 -2.56 1.29
N PRO A 30 6.21 -3.41 2.31
CA PRO A 30 6.10 -2.95 3.70
C PRO A 30 7.42 -2.38 4.25
N MET A 31 8.57 -2.93 3.83
CA MET A 31 9.87 -2.41 4.26
C MET A 31 10.20 -1.07 3.59
N MET A 32 9.84 -0.90 2.33
CA MET A 32 10.02 0.35 1.59
C MET A 32 9.16 1.47 2.19
N ALA A 33 7.93 1.16 2.60
CA ALA A 33 7.02 2.11 3.24
C ALA A 33 7.58 2.69 4.55
N THR A 34 8.37 1.94 5.31
CA THR A 34 8.95 2.42 6.57
C THR A 34 10.33 3.08 6.41
N ALA A 35 10.92 2.99 5.22
CA ALA A 35 12.29 3.45 4.94
C ALA A 35 12.36 4.74 4.12
N ALA A 36 11.21 5.34 3.78
CA ALA A 36 11.13 6.57 2.99
C ALA A 36 10.45 7.71 3.74
N GLU A 37 10.75 8.95 3.32
CA GLU A 37 10.10 10.16 3.82
C GLU A 37 8.73 10.38 3.19
N HIS A 38 8.59 10.08 1.89
CA HIS A 38 7.33 10.12 1.18
C HIS A 38 6.97 8.77 0.57
N VAL A 39 5.77 8.27 0.82
CA VAL A 39 5.32 6.97 0.34
C VAL A 39 4.07 7.12 -0.51
N ILE A 40 4.15 6.58 -1.72
CA ILE A 40 3.05 6.58 -2.69
C ILE A 40 2.65 5.14 -2.95
N VAL A 41 1.38 4.82 -2.72
CA VAL A 41 0.81 3.50 -3.00
C VAL A 41 0.02 3.49 -4.29
N GLY A 42 0.43 2.63 -5.23
CA GLY A 42 -0.35 2.26 -6.40
C GLY A 42 -1.32 1.15 -6.03
N ALA A 43 -2.60 1.48 -5.88
CA ALA A 43 -3.66 0.56 -5.44
C ALA A 43 -4.41 -0.04 -6.64
N CYS A 44 -4.61 -1.35 -6.63
CA CYS A 44 -5.44 -2.03 -7.64
C CYS A 44 -6.93 -1.80 -7.36
N GLU A 45 -7.30 -1.82 -6.09
CA GLU A 45 -8.65 -1.50 -5.60
C GLU A 45 -8.55 -0.50 -4.45
N ILE A 46 -9.38 0.54 -4.49
CA ILE A 46 -9.51 1.53 -3.42
C ILE A 46 -10.88 1.36 -2.78
N VAL A 47 -10.89 1.17 -1.46
CA VAL A 47 -12.10 0.96 -0.66
C VAL A 47 -12.28 2.07 0.37
N LYS A 48 -13.47 2.18 0.97
CA LYS A 48 -13.70 3.19 2.01
C LYS A 48 -13.05 2.79 3.33
N VAL A 49 -12.74 3.79 4.15
CA VAL A 49 -12.25 3.56 5.51
C VAL A 49 -13.26 2.71 6.29
N GLY A 50 -12.78 1.62 6.88
CA GLY A 50 -13.60 0.67 7.64
C GLY A 50 -14.12 -0.54 6.85
N GLU A 51 -13.95 -0.56 5.52
CA GLU A 51 -14.27 -1.75 4.71
C GLU A 51 -13.14 -2.80 4.73
N LEU A 52 -11.94 -2.40 5.15
CA LEU A 52 -10.77 -3.26 5.24
C LEU A 52 -10.65 -3.85 6.66
N ASP A 53 -10.49 -5.18 6.76
CA ASP A 53 -10.29 -5.85 8.06
C ASP A 53 -8.94 -5.40 8.68
N PRO A 54 -8.94 -4.75 9.86
CA PRO A 54 -7.73 -4.28 10.51
C PRO A 54 -6.70 -5.39 10.77
N ASN A 55 -7.12 -6.65 10.93
CA ASN A 55 -6.22 -7.78 11.17
C ASN A 55 -5.44 -8.19 9.92
N HIS A 56 -5.91 -7.80 8.74
CA HIS A 56 -5.26 -8.11 7.47
C HIS A 56 -4.47 -6.94 6.87
N VAL A 57 -4.49 -5.78 7.52
CA VAL A 57 -3.65 -4.63 7.15
C VAL A 57 -2.18 -4.98 7.38
N VAL A 58 -1.36 -4.81 6.35
CA VAL A 58 0.09 -5.06 6.44
C VAL A 58 0.86 -3.75 6.51
N THR A 59 0.53 -2.79 5.65
CA THR A 59 1.09 -1.43 5.72
C THR A 59 0.01 -0.53 6.29
N SER A 60 0.29 0.07 7.44
CA SER A 60 -0.61 1.07 8.03
C SER A 60 -0.56 2.36 7.23
N GLY A 61 -1.73 3.00 7.08
CA GLY A 61 -1.86 4.28 6.39
C GLY A 61 -1.04 5.42 7.01
N ILE A 62 -0.56 5.28 8.25
CA ILE A 62 0.37 6.25 8.85
C ILE A 62 1.69 6.38 8.09
N PHE A 63 2.06 5.34 7.32
CA PHE A 63 3.25 5.35 6.48
C PHE A 63 2.96 5.74 5.03
N VAL A 64 1.72 6.14 4.68
CA VAL A 64 1.32 6.40 3.29
C VAL A 64 0.90 7.86 3.15
N ASP A 65 1.55 8.59 2.25
CA ASP A 65 1.28 10.01 2.00
C ASP A 65 0.32 10.22 0.83
N ALA A 66 0.38 9.34 -0.17
CA ALA A 66 -0.46 9.45 -1.36
C ALA A 66 -0.92 8.08 -1.86
N ILE A 67 -2.16 8.04 -2.34
CA ILE A 67 -2.79 6.86 -2.94
C ILE A 67 -3.10 7.18 -4.39
N VAL A 68 -2.68 6.31 -5.30
CA VAL A 68 -2.97 6.40 -6.72
C VAL A 68 -3.70 5.13 -7.13
N GLY A 69 -4.90 5.28 -7.69
CA GLY A 69 -5.68 4.17 -8.22
C GLY A 69 -5.30 3.81 -9.66
N GLY A 70 -5.84 2.69 -10.14
CA GLY A 70 -5.68 2.27 -11.54
C GLY A 70 -4.49 1.34 -11.77
N GLU A 71 -3.85 0.86 -10.70
CA GLU A 71 -2.87 -0.20 -10.80
C GLU A 71 -3.55 -1.47 -11.33
N LYS A 72 -2.96 -2.11 -12.34
CA LYS A 72 -3.55 -3.34 -12.88
C LYS A 72 -3.37 -4.48 -11.88
N PRO A 73 -4.37 -5.36 -11.68
CA PRO A 73 -4.16 -6.58 -10.91
C PRO A 73 -3.12 -7.47 -11.61
N TRP A 74 -2.44 -8.32 -10.85
CA TRP A 74 -1.46 -9.25 -11.41
C TRP A 74 -2.17 -10.19 -12.39
N GLN A 75 -1.78 -10.14 -13.67
CA GLN A 75 -2.30 -11.03 -14.72
C GLN A 75 -1.27 -12.15 -14.88
N MET A 76 -1.67 -13.40 -14.56
CA MET A 76 -0.90 -14.59 -14.92
C MET A 76 -1.06 -14.91 -16.40
#